data_AF-A0A540KJL1-F1
#
_entry.id   AF-A0A540KJL1-F1
#
_cell.length_a   1.000
_cell.length_b   1.000
_cell.length_c   1.000
_cell.angle_alpha   90.00
_cell.angle_beta   90.00
_cell.angle_gamma   90.00
#
_symmetry.space_group_name_H-M   'P 1'
#
loop_
_entity.id
_entity.type
_entity.pdbx_description
1 polymer ?
#
loop_
_entity_poly.entity_id
_entity_poly.type
_entity_poly.pdbx_seq_one_letter_code
_entity_poly.pdbx_strand_id
1 'polypeptide(L)'
;MNTVQAKLNEYKHQVVEKDTVIKAAKQQLSDAKIKLADKQAALEKLQWEVMTSNRKVEKLEGEQDSLQGQISSFMLLFESLMKADPIIYGEDYDISTRTVDHLPHIDDLDEAQMRKMEEARRAYITAVDAAKEKQDEESIAAAASARLHLQSFILT
;
A
#
# COMPACT_ATOMS: atom_id res chain seq x y z
N MET A 1 52.37 -14.30 -77.90
CA MET A 1 52.04 -13.07 -77.15
C MET A 1 50.56 -12.97 -76.76
N ASN A 2 49.59 -13.28 -77.65
CA ASN A 2 48.15 -13.14 -77.35
C ASN A 2 47.62 -13.97 -76.17
N THR A 3 48.09 -15.21 -75.97
CA THR A 3 47.64 -16.08 -74.87
C THR A 3 48.08 -15.61 -73.49
N VAL A 4 49.26 -15.00 -73.38
CA VAL A 4 49.75 -14.42 -72.11
C VAL A 4 48.93 -13.19 -71.74
N GLN A 5 48.62 -12.33 -72.72
CA GLN A 5 47.79 -11.15 -72.51
C GLN A 5 46.36 -11.51 -72.09
N ALA A 6 45.78 -12.55 -72.69
CA ALA A 6 44.45 -13.05 -72.33
C ALA A 6 44.40 -13.51 -70.87
N LYS A 7 45.36 -14.36 -70.44
CA LYS A 7 45.45 -14.81 -69.04
C LYS A 7 45.67 -13.66 -68.07
N LEU A 8 46.48 -12.66 -68.42
CA LEU A 8 46.70 -11.48 -67.59
C LEU A 8 45.41 -10.67 -67.38
N ASN A 9 44.62 -10.48 -68.44
CA ASN A 9 43.34 -9.79 -68.37
C ASN A 9 42.33 -10.58 -67.52
N GLU A 10 42.32 -11.91 -67.62
CA GLU A 10 41.49 -12.78 -66.79
C GLU A 10 41.88 -12.71 -65.31
N TYR A 11 43.18 -12.76 -65.00
CA TYR A 11 43.64 -12.56 -63.62
C TYR A 11 43.26 -11.17 -63.08
N LYS A 12 43.36 -10.11 -63.89
CA LYS A 12 42.89 -8.77 -63.48
C LYS A 12 41.40 -8.77 -63.16
N HIS A 13 40.58 -9.41 -63.99
CA HIS A 13 39.14 -9.53 -63.74
C HIS A 13 38.87 -10.29 -62.43
N GLN A 14 39.52 -11.43 -62.21
CA GLN A 14 39.38 -12.20 -60.97
C GLN A 14 39.82 -11.43 -59.73
N VAL A 15 40.87 -10.62 -59.83
CA VAL A 15 41.32 -9.75 -58.73
C VAL A 15 40.24 -8.73 -58.39
N VAL A 16 39.68 -8.06 -59.40
CA VAL A 16 38.61 -7.06 -59.19
C VAL A 16 37.37 -7.71 -58.58
N GLU A 17 36.96 -8.88 -59.07
CA GLU A 17 35.81 -9.63 -58.54
C GLU A 17 36.03 -10.08 -57.09
N LYS A 18 37.21 -10.60 -56.76
CA LYS A 18 37.52 -10.97 -55.37
C LYS A 18 37.56 -9.75 -54.46
N ASP A 19 38.06 -8.62 -54.94
CA ASP A 19 38.07 -7.36 -54.18
C ASP A 19 36.66 -6.85 -53.89
N THR A 20 35.72 -6.96 -54.84
CA THR A 20 34.32 -6.57 -54.59
C THR A 20 33.66 -7.50 -53.57
N VAL A 21 33.90 -8.81 -53.64
CA VAL A 21 33.41 -9.78 -52.65
C VAL A 21 33.99 -9.50 -51.26
N ILE A 22 35.30 -9.21 -51.16
CA ILE A 22 35.94 -8.87 -49.88
C ILE A 22 35.33 -7.60 -49.28
N LYS A 23 35.08 -6.57 -50.10
CA LYS A 23 34.44 -5.33 -49.65
C LYS A 23 33.02 -5.59 -49.16
N ALA A 24 32.23 -6.38 -49.89
CA ALA A 24 30.88 -6.76 -49.48
C ALA A 24 30.88 -7.55 -48.16
N ALA A 25 31.77 -8.53 -48.02
CA ALA A 25 31.90 -9.32 -46.79
C ALA A 25 32.32 -8.45 -45.59
N LYS A 26 33.24 -7.50 -45.79
CA LYS A 26 33.63 -6.53 -44.75
C LYS A 26 32.44 -5.66 -44.31
N GLN A 27 31.64 -5.20 -45.26
CA GLN A 27 30.43 -4.42 -44.95
C GLN A 27 29.44 -5.25 -44.14
N GLN A 28 29.13 -6.46 -44.60
CA GLN A 28 28.21 -7.37 -43.89
C GLN A 28 28.71 -7.69 -42.48
N LEU A 29 30.02 -7.87 -42.29
CA LEU A 29 30.62 -8.09 -40.98
C LEU A 29 30.45 -6.86 -40.07
N SER A 30 30.61 -5.66 -40.61
CA SER A 30 30.36 -4.41 -39.88
C SER A 30 28.90 -4.31 -39.44
N ASP A 31 27.96 -4.54 -40.36
CA ASP A 31 26.53 -4.49 -40.06
C ASP A 31 26.13 -5.53 -39.01
N ALA A 32 26.71 -6.74 -39.08
CA ALA A 32 26.50 -7.79 -38.11
C ALA A 32 27.02 -7.40 -36.71
N LYS A 33 28.18 -6.72 -36.62
CA LYS A 33 28.71 -6.21 -35.35
C LYS A 33 27.80 -5.17 -34.72
N ILE A 34 27.25 -4.25 -35.52
CA ILE A 34 26.30 -3.24 -35.03
C ILE A 34 25.06 -3.93 -34.47
N LYS A 35 24.45 -4.85 -35.23
CA LYS A 35 23.28 -5.61 -34.76
C LYS A 35 23.57 -6.42 -33.50
N LEU A 36 24.78 -6.94 -33.35
CA LEU A 36 25.19 -7.66 -32.15
C LEU A 36 25.27 -6.72 -30.93
N ALA A 37 25.84 -5.53 -31.11
CA ALA A 37 25.88 -4.51 -30.07
C ALA A 37 24.47 -4.06 -29.65
N ASP A 38 23.57 -3.85 -30.61
CA ASP A 38 22.17 -3.48 -30.33
C ASP A 38 21.46 -4.58 -29.52
N LYS A 39 21.67 -5.85 -29.88
CA LYS A 39 21.12 -6.98 -29.13
C LYS A 39 21.70 -7.08 -27.71
N GLN A 40 22.99 -6.81 -27.55
CA GLN A 40 23.65 -6.79 -26.24
C GLN A 40 23.06 -5.68 -25.35
N ALA A 41 22.88 -4.47 -25.89
CA ALA A 41 22.26 -3.36 -25.17
C ALA A 41 20.80 -3.67 -24.77
N ALA A 42 20.04 -4.31 -25.66
CA ALA A 42 18.67 -4.75 -25.35
C ALA A 42 18.63 -5.80 -24.24
N LEU A 43 19.59 -6.73 -24.21
CA LEU A 43 19.72 -7.74 -23.16
C LEU A 43 20.04 -7.11 -21.81
N GLU A 44 21.03 -6.20 -21.76
CA GLU A 44 21.40 -5.48 -20.54
C GLU A 44 20.23 -4.67 -19.97
N LYS A 45 19.47 -4.00 -20.85
CA LYS A 45 18.24 -3.31 -20.46
C LYS A 45 17.23 -4.27 -19.84
N LEU A 46 16.96 -5.41 -20.49
CA LEU A 46 16.01 -6.41 -19.98
C LEU A 46 16.45 -6.95 -18.62
N GLN A 47 17.74 -7.23 -18.45
CA GLN A 47 18.30 -7.65 -17.16
C GLN A 47 18.07 -6.60 -16.08
N TRP A 48 18.31 -5.32 -16.38
CA TRP A 48 18.05 -4.24 -15.45
C TRP A 48 16.56 -4.12 -15.09
N GLU A 49 15.67 -4.25 -16.05
CA GLU A 49 14.21 -4.27 -15.84
C GLU A 49 13.78 -5.44 -14.95
N VAL A 50 14.33 -6.64 -15.17
CA VAL A 50 14.07 -7.81 -14.31
C VAL A 50 14.57 -7.59 -12.89
N MET A 51 15.81 -7.11 -12.73
CA MET A 51 16.39 -6.84 -11.41
C MET A 51 15.61 -5.77 -10.64
N THR A 52 15.14 -4.72 -11.32
CA THR A 52 14.32 -3.68 -10.68
C THR A 52 12.91 -4.14 -10.39
N SER A 53 12.33 -5.00 -11.24
CA SER A 53 11.03 -5.63 -10.99
C SER A 53 11.08 -6.56 -9.79
N ASN A 54 12.09 -7.44 -9.70
CA ASN A 54 12.24 -8.37 -8.58
C ASN A 54 12.37 -7.64 -7.24
N ARG A 55 13.14 -6.54 -7.17
CA ARG A 55 13.21 -5.71 -5.95
C ARG A 55 11.85 -5.12 -5.54
N LYS A 56 10.99 -4.79 -6.50
CA LYS A 56 9.63 -4.31 -6.19
C LYS A 56 8.78 -5.45 -5.63
N VAL A 57 8.92 -6.66 -6.17
CA VAL A 57 8.25 -7.87 -5.64
C VAL A 57 8.71 -8.15 -4.21
N GLU A 58 10.02 -8.18 -3.94
CA GLU A 58 10.57 -8.40 -2.60
C GLU A 58 10.04 -7.36 -1.58
N LYS A 59 9.89 -6.10 -2.00
CA LYS A 59 9.30 -5.04 -1.16
C LYS A 59 7.83 -5.31 -0.86
N LEU A 60 7.04 -5.68 -1.87
CA LEU A 60 5.62 -5.98 -1.72
C LEU A 60 5.40 -7.22 -0.84
N GLU A 61 6.23 -8.25 -0.99
CA GLU A 61 6.20 -9.44 -0.12
C GLU A 61 6.47 -9.07 1.34
N GLY A 62 7.48 -8.24 1.61
CA GLY A 62 7.74 -7.75 2.97
C GLY A 62 6.59 -6.90 3.56
N GLU A 63 5.93 -6.08 2.75
CA GLU A 63 4.75 -5.32 3.17
C GLU A 63 3.56 -6.24 3.47
N GLN A 64 3.36 -7.30 2.67
CA GLN A 64 2.33 -8.31 2.89
C GLN A 64 2.57 -9.08 4.20
N ASP A 65 3.79 -9.55 4.43
CA ASP A 65 4.17 -10.27 5.66
C ASP A 65 3.94 -9.39 6.90
N SER A 66 4.30 -8.11 6.83
CA SER A 66 4.05 -7.15 7.90
C SER A 66 2.56 -6.99 8.17
N LEU A 67 1.73 -6.82 7.13
CA LEU A 67 0.29 -6.67 7.28
C LEU A 67 -0.35 -7.95 7.86
N GLN A 68 0.09 -9.13 7.41
CA GLN A 68 -0.37 -10.40 7.94
C GLN A 68 -0.03 -10.55 9.43
N GLY A 69 1.16 -10.12 9.85
CA GLY A 69 1.55 -10.08 11.27
C GLY A 69 0.66 -9.14 12.08
N GLN A 70 0.35 -7.96 11.54
CA GLN A 70 -0.57 -7.00 12.19
C GLN A 70 -1.99 -7.57 12.34
N ILE A 71 -2.54 -8.17 11.27
CA ILE A 71 -3.86 -8.81 11.30
C ILE A 71 -3.89 -9.94 12.35
N SER A 72 -2.85 -10.77 12.39
CA SER A 72 -2.73 -11.85 13.40
C SER A 72 -2.72 -11.30 14.82
N SER A 73 -1.98 -10.21 15.04
CA SER A 73 -1.95 -9.53 16.34
C SER A 73 -3.32 -8.97 16.73
N PHE A 74 -4.04 -8.35 15.80
CA PHE A 74 -5.41 -7.87 16.03
C PHE A 74 -6.38 -9.00 16.34
N MET A 75 -6.33 -10.12 15.60
CA MET A 75 -7.18 -11.28 15.85
C MET A 75 -6.96 -11.84 17.26
N LEU A 76 -5.70 -11.94 17.71
CA LEU A 76 -5.38 -12.40 19.06
C LEU A 76 -5.97 -11.47 20.14
N LEU A 77 -5.90 -10.15 19.93
CA LEU A 77 -6.52 -9.18 20.84
C LEU A 77 -8.03 -9.35 20.91
N PHE A 78 -8.70 -9.51 19.76
CA PHE A 78 -10.14 -9.76 19.73
C PHE A 78 -10.53 -11.06 20.43
N GLU A 79 -9.76 -12.13 20.21
CA GLU A 79 -9.99 -13.41 20.88
C GLU A 79 -9.82 -13.28 22.40
N SER A 80 -8.80 -12.56 22.86
CA SER A 80 -8.59 -12.27 24.28
C SER A 80 -9.74 -11.45 24.88
N LEU A 81 -10.25 -10.45 24.15
CA LEU A 81 -11.37 -9.63 24.61
C LEU A 81 -12.68 -10.43 24.67
N MET A 82 -12.92 -11.31 23.70
CA MET A 82 -14.08 -12.20 23.71
C MET A 82 -14.05 -13.23 24.84
N LYS A 83 -12.85 -13.66 25.26
CA LYS A 83 -12.66 -14.61 26.37
C LYS A 83 -12.63 -13.97 27.75
N ALA A 84 -12.55 -12.63 27.83
CA ALA A 84 -12.72 -11.96 29.10
C ALA A 84 -14.20 -12.07 29.50
N ASP A 85 -14.48 -12.89 30.53
CA ASP A 85 -15.80 -12.96 31.14
C ASP A 85 -16.28 -11.53 31.49
N PRO A 86 -17.60 -11.25 31.43
CA PRO A 86 -18.10 -10.00 31.97
C PRO A 86 -17.64 -9.94 33.42
N ILE A 87 -16.79 -8.95 33.73
CA ILE A 87 -16.36 -8.69 35.10
C ILE A 87 -17.63 -8.43 35.88
N ILE A 88 -18.12 -9.44 36.60
CA ILE A 88 -19.15 -9.30 37.60
C ILE A 88 -18.45 -8.52 38.71
N TYR A 89 -18.52 -7.20 38.63
CA TYR A 89 -18.26 -6.33 39.76
C TYR A 89 -19.27 -6.74 40.83
N GLY A 90 -18.81 -7.55 41.78
CA GLY A 90 -19.55 -7.91 42.97
C GLY A 90 -19.67 -6.68 43.83
N GLU A 91 -20.71 -5.89 43.58
CA GLU A 91 -21.23 -4.92 44.53
C GLU A 91 -22.71 -4.71 44.22
N ASP A 92 -23.47 -4.76 45.31
CA ASP A 92 -24.91 -4.71 45.50
C ASP A 92 -25.57 -3.46 44.87
N TYR A 93 -25.51 -3.36 43.54
CA TYR A 93 -26.38 -2.49 42.77
C TYR A 93 -27.40 -3.38 42.08
N ASP A 94 -28.67 -3.15 42.38
CA ASP A 94 -29.81 -3.65 41.61
C ASP A 94 -29.72 -3.12 40.18
N ILE A 95 -28.86 -3.74 39.39
CA ILE A 95 -28.82 -3.62 37.94
C ILE A 95 -29.83 -4.66 37.46
N SER A 96 -31.11 -4.36 37.65
CA SER A 96 -32.14 -4.84 36.73
C SER A 96 -31.54 -4.71 35.34
N THR A 97 -31.32 -5.86 34.69
CA THR A 97 -30.82 -5.94 33.33
C THR A 97 -31.73 -5.08 32.49
N ARG A 98 -31.34 -3.83 32.23
CA ARG A 98 -32.02 -2.97 31.27
C ARG A 98 -31.83 -3.68 29.94
N THR A 99 -32.87 -4.42 29.58
CA THR A 99 -33.01 -5.14 28.33
C THR A 99 -32.64 -4.19 27.21
N VAL A 100 -31.69 -4.62 26.37
CA VAL A 100 -31.25 -3.91 25.16
C VAL A 100 -32.40 -3.81 24.13
N ASP A 101 -33.56 -4.40 24.43
CA ASP A 101 -34.82 -4.35 23.66
C ASP A 101 -35.48 -2.96 23.61
N HIS A 102 -34.93 -1.96 24.30
CA HIS A 102 -35.39 -0.57 24.23
C HIS A 102 -34.28 0.40 23.84
N LEU A 103 -33.49 0.09 22.80
CA LEU A 103 -32.89 1.18 22.04
C LEU A 103 -34.00 1.84 21.21
N PRO A 104 -34.32 3.14 21.43
CA PRO A 104 -35.24 3.84 20.56
C PRO A 104 -34.70 3.79 19.12
N HIS A 105 -35.59 3.46 18.20
CA HIS A 105 -35.29 3.35 16.78
C HIS A 105 -34.76 4.70 16.27
N ILE A 106 -33.53 4.71 15.77
CA ILE A 106 -32.77 5.94 15.42
C ILE A 106 -33.39 6.65 14.18
N ASP A 107 -34.29 6.00 13.46
CA ASP A 107 -34.92 6.54 12.25
C ASP A 107 -35.88 7.73 12.49
N ASP A 108 -36.25 8.02 13.74
CA ASP A 108 -37.12 9.16 14.10
C ASP A 108 -36.35 10.39 14.64
N LEU A 109 -35.01 10.39 14.67
CA LEU A 109 -34.22 11.50 15.19
C LEU A 109 -34.06 12.63 14.15
N ASP A 110 -34.71 13.77 14.37
CA ASP A 110 -34.61 14.97 13.52
C ASP A 110 -33.14 15.38 13.30
N GLU A 111 -32.80 15.87 12.11
CA GLU A 111 -31.42 16.25 11.73
C GLU A 111 -30.84 17.30 12.70
N ALA A 112 -31.71 18.16 13.23
CA ALA A 112 -31.34 19.15 14.25
C ALA A 112 -30.98 18.51 15.60
N GLN A 113 -31.64 17.42 16.00
CA GLN A 113 -31.31 16.67 17.21
C GLN A 113 -30.02 15.88 17.04
N MET A 114 -29.80 15.27 15.87
CA MET A 114 -28.55 14.57 15.54
C MET A 114 -27.35 15.53 15.62
N ARG A 115 -27.50 16.76 15.12
CA ARG A 115 -26.45 17.79 15.20
C ARG A 115 -26.13 18.19 16.64
N LYS A 116 -27.17 18.40 17.48
CA LYS A 116 -27.00 18.73 18.90
C LYS A 116 -26.32 17.61 19.70
N MET A 117 -26.65 16.36 19.40
CA MET A 117 -26.01 15.21 20.04
C MET A 117 -24.52 15.12 19.66
N GLU A 118 -24.18 15.35 18.39
CA GLU A 118 -22.79 15.34 17.94
C GLU A 118 -21.99 16.54 18.51
N GLU A 119 -22.61 17.72 18.65
CA GLU A 119 -22.01 18.86 19.35
C GLU A 119 -21.73 18.54 20.82
N ALA A 120 -22.70 17.94 21.52
CA ALA A 120 -22.54 17.49 22.91
C ALA A 120 -21.42 16.43 23.05
N ARG A 121 -21.31 15.52 22.08
CA ARG A 121 -20.25 14.51 22.04
C ARG A 121 -18.87 15.15 21.89
N ARG A 122 -18.71 16.12 20.98
CA ARG A 122 -17.44 16.86 20.82
C ARG A 122 -17.08 17.64 22.07
N ALA A 123 -18.05 18.33 22.68
CA ALA A 123 -17.84 19.06 23.93
C ALA A 123 -17.36 18.16 25.08
N TYR A 124 -17.95 16.96 25.20
CA TYR A 124 -17.51 15.96 26.18
C TYR A 124 -16.06 15.51 25.93
N ILE A 125 -15.69 15.20 24.68
CA ILE A 125 -14.33 14.80 24.33
C ILE A 125 -13.33 15.92 24.70
N THR A 126 -13.63 17.16 24.31
CA THR A 126 -12.78 18.31 24.65
C THR A 126 -12.66 18.52 26.16
N ALA A 127 -13.74 18.39 26.91
CA ALA A 127 -13.71 18.51 28.37
C ALA A 127 -12.90 17.39 29.03
N VAL A 128 -12.98 16.16 28.52
CA VAL A 128 -12.17 15.03 28.99
C VAL A 128 -10.69 15.24 28.70
N ASP A 129 -10.33 15.76 27.53
CA ASP A 129 -8.94 16.05 27.20
C ASP A 129 -8.38 17.18 28.09
N ALA A 130 -9.16 18.23 28.33
CA ALA A 130 -8.80 19.28 29.28
C ALA A 130 -8.64 18.77 30.72
N ALA A 131 -9.53 17.87 31.16
CA ALA A 131 -9.43 17.24 32.49
C ALA A 131 -8.19 16.36 32.62
N LYS A 132 -7.78 15.66 31.56
CA LYS A 132 -6.54 14.87 31.53
C LYS A 132 -5.29 15.75 31.60
N GLU A 133 -5.32 16.91 30.97
CA GLU A 133 -4.19 17.85 30.93
C GLU A 133 -4.02 18.60 32.26
N LYS A 134 -5.10 19.17 32.80
CA LYS A 134 -5.06 20.03 33.99
C LYS A 134 -5.19 19.28 35.31
N GLN A 135 -5.94 18.17 35.31
CA GLN A 135 -6.21 17.34 36.48
C GLN A 135 -6.74 18.10 37.70
N ASP A 136 -7.37 19.26 37.48
CA ASP A 136 -8.02 20.05 38.51
C ASP A 136 -9.49 19.65 38.67
N GLU A 137 -10.04 19.93 39.85
CA GLU A 137 -11.41 19.56 40.22
C GLU A 137 -12.44 20.24 39.30
N GLU A 138 -12.14 21.45 38.83
CA GLU A 138 -12.97 22.21 37.91
C GLU A 138 -13.07 21.55 36.53
N SER A 139 -11.95 21.09 35.95
CA SER A 139 -11.97 20.40 34.65
C SER A 139 -12.61 19.02 34.75
N ILE A 140 -12.43 18.32 35.88
CA ILE A 140 -13.11 17.04 36.14
C ILE A 140 -14.63 17.24 36.25
N ALA A 141 -15.08 18.28 36.96
CA ALA A 141 -16.50 18.64 37.05
C ALA A 141 -17.07 19.05 35.67
N ALA A 142 -16.30 19.76 34.85
CA ALA A 142 -16.69 20.10 33.49
C ALA A 142 -16.85 18.86 32.60
N ALA A 143 -15.94 17.88 32.69
CA ALA A 143 -16.06 16.62 31.97
C ALA A 143 -17.27 15.78 32.44
N ALA A 144 -17.55 15.76 33.75
CA ALA A 144 -18.70 15.07 34.32
C ALA A 144 -20.03 15.71 33.88
N SER A 145 -20.13 17.04 33.88
CA SER A 145 -21.33 17.76 33.41
C SER A 145 -21.57 17.57 31.91
N ALA A 146 -20.50 17.60 31.09
CA ALA A 146 -20.59 17.32 29.66
C ALA A 146 -21.04 15.87 29.38
N ARG A 147 -20.62 14.92 30.21
CA ARG A 147 -21.09 13.52 30.13
C ARG A 147 -22.58 13.41 30.44
N LEU A 148 -23.07 14.06 31.49
CA LEU A 148 -24.48 14.06 31.85
C LEU A 148 -25.35 14.69 30.75
N HIS A 149 -24.88 15.79 30.15
CA HIS A 149 -25.55 16.41 29.01
C HIS A 149 -25.62 15.46 27.81
N LEU A 150 -24.53 14.76 27.47
CA LEU A 150 -24.54 13.75 26.41
C LEU A 150 -25.50 12.58 26.71
N GLN A 151 -25.56 12.15 27.97
CA GLN A 151 -26.46 11.07 28.41
C GLN A 151 -27.94 11.47 28.33
N SER A 152 -28.29 12.76 28.45
CA SER A 152 -29.67 13.20 28.31
C SER A 152 -30.28 12.96 26.92
N PHE A 153 -29.45 12.76 25.89
CA PHE A 153 -29.92 12.39 24.54
C PHE A 153 -30.18 10.89 24.39
N ILE A 154 -29.74 10.06 25.34
CA ILE A 154 -29.79 8.58 25.29
C ILE A 154 -30.85 8.04 26.26
N LEU A 155 -31.17 8.76 27.33
CA LEU A 155 -32.05 8.32 28.43
C LEU A 155 -33.49 8.84 28.36
N THR A 156 -33.92 9.37 27.21
CA THR A 156 -35.32 9.74 26.95
C THR A 156 -36.11 8.62 26.29
#